data_AF-A0A0F9SFS5-F1
#
_entry.id   AF-A0A0F9SFS5-F1
#
_cell.length_a   1.000
_cell.length_b   1.000
_cell.length_c   1.000
_cell.angle_alpha   90.00
_cell.angle_beta   90.00
_cell.angle_gamma   90.00
#
_symmetry.space_group_name_H-M   'P 1'
#
loop_
_entity.id
_entity.type
_entity.pdbx_description
1 polymer ?
#
loop_
_entity_poly.entity_id
_entity_poly.type
_entity_poly.pdbx_seq_one_letter_code
_entity_poly.pdbx_strand_id
1 'polypeptide(L)'
;MTQTDPTLRPELAAFAELQERVLKKNDWKGGWQTMTVRQMLWRLHEEVLELHEASVAWDTRSAAPLLDPGPERVCIEAADVANFAMFIAERVAKRSGIALEDVQP
;
A
#
# COMPACT_ATOMS: atom_id res chain seq x y z
N MET A 1 -8.94 20.31 0.30
CA MET A 1 -7.63 19.83 0.81
C MET A 1 -7.89 19.36 2.23
N THR A 2 -7.94 18.05 2.44
CA THR A 2 -8.13 17.47 3.77
C THR A 2 -6.83 17.68 4.53
N GLN A 3 -6.88 18.50 5.57
CA GLN A 3 -5.74 18.80 6.43
C GLN A 3 -5.39 17.52 7.18
N THR A 4 -4.19 16.99 6.98
CA THR A 4 -3.65 15.87 7.75
C THR A 4 -3.59 16.28 9.22
N ASP A 5 -3.92 15.34 10.12
CA ASP A 5 -3.81 15.55 11.55
C ASP A 5 -2.37 16.00 11.88
N PRO A 6 -2.17 17.19 12.49
CA PRO A 6 -0.84 17.74 12.76
C PRO A 6 0.00 16.88 13.71
N THR A 7 -0.57 15.81 14.28
CA THR A 7 0.14 14.84 15.12
C THR A 7 0.84 13.71 14.36
N LEU A 8 0.52 13.50 13.07
CA LEU A 8 1.17 12.46 12.27
C LEU A 8 2.61 12.85 11.92
N ARG A 9 3.52 11.87 11.95
CA ARG A 9 4.90 12.06 11.47
C ARG A 9 4.87 12.48 9.99
N PRO A 10 5.68 13.47 9.57
CA PRO A 10 5.69 13.93 8.18
C PRO A 10 5.87 12.81 7.14
N GLU A 11 6.69 11.80 7.46
CA GLU A 11 6.95 10.66 6.59
C GLU A 11 5.69 9.80 6.40
N LEU A 12 4.92 9.60 7.46
CA LEU A 12 3.66 8.84 7.39
C LEU A 12 2.61 9.60 6.59
N ALA A 13 2.51 10.93 6.77
CA ALA A 13 1.61 11.76 5.98
C ALA A 13 1.97 11.72 4.48
N ALA A 14 3.25 11.89 4.14
CA ALA A 14 3.72 11.81 2.76
C ALA A 14 3.47 10.43 2.12
N PHE A 15 3.62 9.36 2.90
CA PHE A 15 3.35 8.00 2.44
C PHE A 15 1.85 7.75 2.24
N ALA A 16 0.99 8.25 3.13
CA ALA A 16 -0.47 8.16 2.97
C ALA A 16 -0.95 8.89 1.69
N GLU A 17 -0.33 10.02 1.34
CA GLU A 17 -0.59 10.69 0.06
C GLU A 17 -0.16 9.85 -1.15
N LEU A 18 0.95 9.11 -1.05
CA LEU A 18 1.39 8.17 -2.08
C LEU A 18 0.39 7.02 -2.22
N GLN A 19 -0.06 6.43 -1.12
CA GLN A 19 -1.09 5.40 -1.10
C GLN A 19 -2.33 5.83 -1.88
N GLU A 20 -2.84 7.03 -1.61
CA GLU A 20 -4.01 7.59 -2.30
C GLU A 20 -3.77 7.78 -3.81
N ARG A 21 -2.59 8.24 -4.22
CA ARG A 21 -2.26 8.36 -5.67
C ARG A 21 -2.25 7.00 -6.35
N VAL A 22 -1.72 5.97 -5.68
CA VAL A 22 -1.69 4.59 -6.21
C VAL A 22 -3.09 4.00 -6.29
N LEU A 23 -3.94 4.22 -5.28
CA LEU A 23 -5.34 3.81 -5.29
C LEU A 23 -6.09 4.42 -6.48
N LYS A 24 -6.01 5.74 -6.64
CA LYS A 24 -6.63 6.46 -7.78
C LYS A 24 -6.18 5.94 -9.14
N LYS A 25 -4.88 5.62 -9.28
CA LYS A 25 -4.35 5.02 -10.52
C LYS A 25 -4.96 3.64 -10.80
N ASN A 26 -5.37 2.91 -9.77
CA ASN A 26 -5.90 1.55 -9.83
C ASN A 26 -7.44 1.48 -9.77
N ASP A 27 -8.16 2.60 -9.66
CA ASP A 27 -9.64 2.63 -9.56
C ASP A 27 -10.36 1.86 -10.68
N TRP A 28 -9.76 1.81 -11.88
CA TRP A 28 -10.30 1.06 -13.02
C TRP A 28 -10.37 -0.45 -12.80
N LYS A 29 -9.61 -1.01 -11.85
CA LYS A 29 -9.58 -2.45 -11.53
C LYS A 29 -10.82 -2.92 -10.76
N GLY A 30 -11.68 -2.00 -10.32
CA GLY A 30 -12.79 -2.29 -9.43
C GLY A 30 -12.29 -2.37 -7.99
N GLY A 31 -12.81 -1.51 -7.12
CA GLY A 31 -12.33 -1.36 -5.75
C GLY A 31 -12.42 -2.63 -4.89
N TRP A 32 -11.81 -2.58 -3.72
CA TRP A 32 -11.65 -3.72 -2.80
C TRP A 32 -12.94 -4.12 -2.05
N GLN A 33 -14.04 -3.37 -2.20
CA GLN A 33 -15.26 -3.53 -1.39
C GLN A 33 -15.95 -4.89 -1.58
N THR A 34 -15.78 -5.51 -2.76
CA THR A 34 -16.35 -6.82 -3.10
C THR A 34 -15.44 -7.99 -2.71
N MET A 35 -14.18 -7.73 -2.34
CA MET A 35 -13.22 -8.77 -2.00
C MET A 35 -13.50 -9.39 -0.63
N THR A 36 -13.11 -10.66 -0.50
CA THR A 36 -13.00 -11.35 0.79
C THR A 36 -11.62 -11.11 1.40
N VAL A 37 -11.50 -11.24 2.72
CA VAL A 37 -10.21 -11.13 3.42
C VAL A 37 -9.18 -12.11 2.85
N ARG A 38 -9.61 -13.32 2.47
CA ARG A 38 -8.73 -14.32 1.83
C ARG A 38 -8.17 -13.82 0.49
N GLN A 39 -9.01 -13.22 -0.35
CA GLN A 39 -8.56 -12.64 -1.62
C GLN A 39 -7.63 -11.45 -1.40
N MET A 40 -7.92 -10.60 -0.42
CA MET A 40 -7.05 -9.47 -0.07
C MET A 40 -5.68 -9.95 0.43
N LEU A 41 -5.64 -11.00 1.27
CA LEU A 41 -4.39 -11.58 1.76
C LEU A 41 -3.58 -12.23 0.65
N TRP A 42 -4.25 -12.88 -0.31
CA TRP A 42 -3.58 -13.40 -1.51
C TRP A 42 -2.92 -12.28 -2.31
N ARG A 43 -3.66 -11.21 -2.61
CA ARG A 43 -3.13 -10.04 -3.31
C ARG A 43 -1.99 -9.37 -2.52
N LEU A 44 -2.12 -9.25 -1.20
CA LEU A 44 -1.06 -8.72 -0.34
C LEU A 44 0.24 -9.50 -0.51
N HIS A 45 0.19 -10.84 -0.57
CA HIS A 45 1.40 -11.63 -0.82
C HIS A 45 2.00 -11.36 -2.21
N GLU A 46 1.17 -11.15 -3.24
CA GLU A 46 1.65 -10.77 -4.56
C GLU A 46 2.36 -9.41 -4.51
N GLU A 47 1.77 -8.39 -3.89
CA GLU A 47 2.42 -7.07 -3.77
C GLU A 47 3.72 -7.14 -2.92
N VAL A 48 3.78 -8.01 -1.91
CA VAL A 48 5.01 -8.23 -1.13
C VAL A 48 6.11 -8.86 -2.00
N LEU A 49 5.76 -9.78 -2.91
CA LEU A 49 6.72 -10.34 -3.86
C LEU A 49 7.22 -9.26 -4.84
N GLU A 50 6.32 -8.42 -5.37
CA GLU A 50 6.70 -7.30 -6.24
C GLU A 50 7.63 -6.29 -5.52
N LEU A 51 7.33 -5.96 -4.25
CA LEU A 51 8.19 -5.13 -3.41
C LEU A 51 9.56 -5.76 -3.17
N HIS A 52 9.61 -7.07 -2.88
CA HIS A 52 10.85 -7.79 -2.68
C HIS A 52 11.71 -7.77 -3.95
N GLU A 53 11.12 -8.08 -5.10
CA GLU A 53 11.80 -8.02 -6.40
C GLU A 53 12.32 -6.61 -6.71
N ALA A 54 11.50 -5.58 -6.48
CA ALA A 54 11.91 -4.18 -6.68
C ALA A 54 13.07 -3.78 -5.75
N SER A 55 13.05 -4.24 -4.50
CA SER A 55 14.09 -3.95 -3.50
C SER A 55 15.41 -4.63 -3.84
N VAL A 56 15.37 -5.91 -4.21
CA VAL A 56 16.56 -6.65 -4.66
C VAL A 56 17.13 -6.02 -5.93
N ALA A 57 16.28 -5.65 -6.89
CA ALA A 57 16.71 -4.96 -8.11
C ALA A 57 17.34 -3.60 -7.81
N TRP A 58 16.81 -2.85 -6.82
CA TRP A 58 17.39 -1.59 -6.36
C TRP A 58 18.77 -1.79 -5.70
N ASP A 59 18.90 -2.76 -4.80
CA ASP A 59 20.15 -3.00 -4.07
C ASP A 59 21.28 -3.55 -4.95
N THR A 60 20.93 -4.34 -5.97
CA THR A 60 21.90 -5.03 -6.84
C THR A 60 22.26 -4.27 -8.10
N ARG A 61 21.78 -3.03 -8.26
CA ARG A 61 21.99 -2.18 -9.45
C ARG A 61 23.43 -2.26 -9.97
N SER A 62 23.58 -3.02 -11.06
CA SER A 62 24.73 -2.91 -11.97
C SER A 62 24.47 -1.77 -12.95
N ALA A 63 25.53 -1.14 -13.47
CA ALA A 63 25.51 0.13 -14.19
C ALA A 63 24.75 0.16 -15.55
N ALA A 64 23.84 -0.77 -15.81
CA ALA A 64 23.00 -0.85 -17.01
C ALA A 64 21.64 -0.15 -16.76
N PRO A 65 21.45 1.12 -17.18
CA PRO A 65 20.33 1.96 -16.74
C PRO A 65 18.99 1.66 -17.44
N LEU A 66 18.99 0.79 -18.46
CA LEU A 66 17.89 0.68 -19.41
C LEU A 66 16.73 -0.22 -18.93
N LEU A 67 16.89 -0.93 -17.80
CA LEU A 67 15.87 -1.83 -17.23
C LEU A 67 15.67 -1.62 -15.72
N ASP A 68 16.27 -0.57 -15.17
CA ASP A 68 16.18 -0.27 -13.74
C ASP A 68 14.81 0.37 -13.43
N PRO A 69 13.93 -0.29 -12.66
CA PRO A 69 12.60 0.23 -12.37
C PRO A 69 12.62 1.50 -11.48
N GLY A 70 13.79 1.94 -11.02
CA GLY A 70 13.92 3.18 -10.27
C GLY A 70 13.59 3.00 -8.78
N PRO A 71 14.02 3.94 -7.92
CA PRO A 71 13.61 3.96 -6.51
C PRO A 71 12.09 4.14 -6.37
N GLU A 72 11.46 4.78 -7.35
CA GLU A 72 10.01 4.99 -7.40
C GLU A 72 9.22 3.68 -7.39
N ARG A 73 9.71 2.62 -8.05
CA ARG A 73 9.03 1.32 -8.05
C ARG A 73 8.97 0.74 -6.64
N VAL A 74 10.08 0.78 -5.89
CA VAL A 74 10.11 0.32 -4.49
C VAL A 74 9.06 1.06 -3.66
N CYS A 75 8.96 2.38 -3.82
CA CYS A 75 7.97 3.18 -3.10
C CYS A 75 6.52 2.84 -3.50
N ILE A 76 6.26 2.60 -4.79
CA ILE A 76 4.92 2.22 -5.29
C ILE A 76 4.51 0.86 -4.75
N GLU A 77 5.38 -0.15 -4.83
CA GLU A 77 5.05 -1.50 -4.32
C GLU A 77 4.87 -1.51 -2.81
N ALA A 78 5.65 -0.72 -2.07
CA ALA A 78 5.43 -0.55 -0.64
C ALA A 78 4.04 0.06 -0.34
N ALA A 79 3.58 1.02 -1.16
CA ALA A 79 2.26 1.60 -1.03
C ALA A 79 1.14 0.59 -1.38
N ASP A 80 1.33 -0.27 -2.38
CA ASP A 80 0.39 -1.33 -2.71
C ASP A 80 0.27 -2.37 -1.58
N VAL A 81 1.39 -2.79 -0.96
CA VAL A 81 1.36 -3.63 0.25
C VAL A 81 0.57 -2.97 1.38
N ALA A 82 0.84 -1.68 1.65
CA ALA A 82 0.14 -0.93 2.69
C ALA A 82 -1.35 -0.78 2.40
N ASN A 83 -1.73 -0.56 1.13
CA ASN A 83 -3.12 -0.49 0.70
C ASN A 83 -3.86 -1.80 0.96
N PHE A 84 -3.29 -2.95 0.62
CA PHE A 84 -3.94 -4.23 0.93
C PHE A 84 -4.02 -4.52 2.43
N ALA A 85 -3.00 -4.15 3.21
CA ALA A 85 -3.06 -4.24 4.67
C ALA A 85 -4.21 -3.38 5.23
N MET A 86 -4.37 -2.15 4.73
CA MET A 86 -5.48 -1.26 5.07
C MET A 86 -6.83 -1.86 4.69
N PHE A 87 -6.97 -2.45 3.50
CA PHE A 87 -8.23 -3.10 3.08
C PHE A 87 -8.63 -4.25 4.01
N ILE A 88 -7.66 -5.06 4.44
CA ILE A 88 -7.90 -6.14 5.39
C ILE A 88 -8.37 -5.59 6.73
N ALA A 89 -7.69 -4.57 7.26
CA ALA A 89 -8.05 -3.93 8.52
C ALA A 89 -9.47 -3.34 8.46
N GLU A 90 -9.79 -2.55 7.44
CA GLU A 90 -11.14 -2.00 7.22
C GLU A 90 -12.20 -3.10 7.16
N ARG A 91 -11.93 -4.17 6.39
CA ARG A 91 -12.89 -5.25 6.19
C ARG A 91 -13.17 -6.02 7.48
N VAL A 92 -12.15 -6.26 8.29
CA VAL A 92 -12.29 -6.91 9.59
C VAL A 92 -13.03 -6.01 10.56
N ALA A 93 -12.61 -4.74 10.69
CA ALA A 93 -13.23 -3.77 11.58
C ALA A 93 -14.74 -3.63 11.30
N LYS A 94 -15.09 -3.42 10.03
CA LYS A 94 -16.47 -3.28 9.57
C LYS A 94 -17.32 -4.52 9.83
N ARG A 95 -16.75 -5.74 9.69
CA ARG A 95 -17.48 -6.99 9.97
C ARG A 95 -17.67 -7.24 11.46
N SER A 96 -16.75 -6.74 12.28
CA SER A 96 -16.80 -6.86 13.74
C SER A 96 -17.56 -5.73 14.42
N GLY A 97 -18.00 -4.70 13.67
CA GLY A 97 -18.69 -3.54 14.23
C GLY A 97 -17.78 -2.65 15.10
N ILE A 98 -16.47 -2.67 14.85
CA ILE A 98 -15.51 -1.79 15.52
C ILE A 98 -15.05 -0.68 14.57
N ALA A 99 -14.73 0.48 15.12
CA ALA A 99 -14.09 1.56 14.37
C ALA A 99 -12.57 1.40 14.43
N LEU A 100 -11.84 1.75 13.36
CA LEU A 100 -10.39 1.59 13.33
C LEU A 100 -9.70 2.55 14.31
N GLU A 101 -10.27 3.73 14.51
CA GLU A 101 -9.86 4.75 15.47
C GLU A 101 -9.96 4.29 16.94
N ASP A 102 -10.77 3.26 17.22
CA ASP A 102 -10.94 2.71 18.57
C ASP A 102 -9.95 1.58 18.87
N VAL A 103 -9.23 1.08 17.86
CA VAL A 103 -8.26 -0.02 18.02
C VAL A 103 -7.01 0.48 18.76
N GLN A 104 -6.79 -0.03 19.96
CA GLN A 104 -5.59 0.28 20.75
C GLN A 104 -4.40 -0.58 20.29
N PRO A 105 -3.19 0.00 20.10
CA PRO A 105 -1.98 -0.72 19.70
C PRO A 105 -1.41 -1.65 20.79
#